data_AF-A0A060Z289-F1
#
_entry.id   AF-A0A060Z289-F1
#
_cell.length_a   1.000
_cell.length_b   1.000
_cell.length_c   1.000
_cell.angle_alpha   90.00
_cell.angle_beta   90.00
_cell.angle_gamma   90.00
#
_symmetry.space_group_name_H-M   'P 1'
#
loop_
_entity.id
_entity.type
_entity.pdbx_description
1 polymer ?
#
loop_
_entity_poly.entity_id
_entity_poly.type
_entity_poly.pdbx_seq_one_letter_code
_entity_poly.pdbx_strand_id
1 'polypeptide(L)'
;MSWPEEMSFIANSSTMDRHKVATEKGATGLSNLGNTCFMNSSIQCVSNTTPLTDYFISGRHLYELNRTNPIGMRGHMAKCYGDLLMELWSGTQRNVAPLKLRVSL
;
A
#
# COMPACT_ATOMS: atom_id res chain seq x y z
N MET A 1 9.00 12.64 19.96
CA MET A 1 10.02 12.40 18.92
C MET A 1 9.61 13.20 17.69
N SER A 2 10.57 13.78 16.97
CA SER A 2 10.30 14.51 15.72
C SER A 2 10.32 13.55 14.53
N TRP A 3 9.34 13.68 13.64
CA TRP A 3 9.45 13.27 12.24
C TRP A 3 10.81 13.74 11.69
N PRO A 4 11.66 12.93 11.04
CA PRO A 4 11.44 11.69 10.27
C PRO A 4 11.90 10.36 10.94
N GLU A 5 12.43 10.39 12.16
CA GLU A 5 13.10 9.24 12.78
C GLU A 5 12.15 8.07 13.11
N GLU A 6 10.90 8.39 13.48
CA GLU A 6 9.84 7.40 13.70
C GLU A 6 9.49 6.63 12.42
N MET A 7 9.52 7.28 11.25
CA MET A 7 9.22 6.64 9.96
C MET A 7 10.31 5.63 9.60
N SER A 8 11.58 6.00 9.80
CA SER A 8 12.71 5.08 9.57
C SER A 8 12.70 3.91 10.55
N PHE A 9 12.28 4.14 11.80
CA PHE A 9 12.15 3.07 12.79
C PHE A 9 11.06 2.07 12.40
N ILE A 10 9.89 2.55 11.96
CA ILE A 10 8.80 1.67 11.50
C ILE A 10 9.20 0.94 10.21
N ALA A 11 9.86 1.61 9.26
CA ALA A 11 10.36 0.97 8.05
C ALA A 11 11.36 -0.15 8.38
N ASN A 12 12.32 0.12 9.27
CA ASN A 12 13.32 -0.87 9.69
C ASN A 12 12.69 -2.03 10.48
N SER A 13 11.72 -1.75 11.35
CA SER A 13 10.97 -2.78 12.08
C SER A 13 10.18 -3.68 11.13
N SER A 14 9.53 -3.11 10.10
CA SER A 14 8.81 -3.88 9.08
C SER A 14 9.71 -4.75 8.20
N THR A 15 10.99 -4.41 8.04
CA THR A 15 11.96 -5.24 7.31
C THR A 15 12.50 -6.41 8.13
N MET A 16 12.51 -6.33 9.47
CA MET A 16 13.12 -7.36 10.32
C MET A 16 12.19 -8.55 10.66
N ASP A 17 10.88 -8.45 10.43
CA ASP A 17 9.91 -9.53 10.72
C ASP A 17 9.10 -9.99 9.50
N ARG A 18 9.78 -10.25 8.38
CA ARG A 18 9.14 -10.78 7.17
C ARG A 18 9.11 -12.31 7.19
N HIS A 19 8.54 -12.90 8.24
CA HIS A 19 8.17 -14.31 8.19
C HIS A 19 7.04 -14.48 7.18
N LYS A 20 7.33 -15.12 6.03
CA LYS A 20 6.32 -15.43 5.02
C LYS A 20 5.35 -16.45 5.62
N VAL A 21 4.17 -15.99 6.01
CA VAL A 21 3.08 -16.83 6.48
C VAL A 21 2.08 -16.93 5.34
N ALA A 22 1.77 -18.14 4.90
CA ALA A 22 0.73 -18.33 3.89
C ALA A 22 -0.60 -17.79 4.43
N THR A 23 -1.23 -16.89 3.69
CA THR A 23 -2.53 -16.30 3.98
C THR A 23 -3.40 -16.33 2.74
N GLU A 24 -4.71 -16.19 2.92
CA GLU A 24 -5.63 -15.99 1.81
C GLU A 24 -5.32 -14.65 1.12
N LYS A 25 -5.34 -14.63 -0.22
CA LYS A 25 -5.06 -13.41 -0.99
C LYS A 25 -6.13 -12.37 -0.71
N GLY A 26 -5.72 -11.13 -0.45
CA GLY A 26 -6.63 -10.07 -0.05
C GLY A 26 -6.99 -10.08 1.44
N ALA A 27 -6.69 -11.17 2.17
CA ALA A 27 -6.85 -11.26 3.62
C ALA A 27 -5.57 -10.84 4.36
N THR A 28 -5.05 -9.65 4.03
CA THR A 28 -3.87 -9.05 4.67
C THR A 28 -4.28 -7.75 5.37
N GLY A 29 -3.97 -7.65 6.66
CA GLY A 29 -4.23 -6.48 7.48
C GLY A 29 -3.31 -5.29 7.17
N LEU A 30 -3.71 -4.10 7.59
CA LEU A 30 -2.90 -2.88 7.51
C LEU A 30 -2.54 -2.41 8.91
N SER A 31 -1.24 -2.24 9.17
CA SER A 31 -0.77 -1.71 10.45
C SER A 31 -1.24 -0.25 10.63
N ASN A 32 -1.77 0.08 11.80
CA ASN A 32 -2.06 1.47 12.15
C ASN A 32 -0.74 2.18 12.49
N LEU A 33 -0.50 3.33 11.88
CA LEU A 33 0.75 4.08 11.98
C LEU A 33 0.59 5.40 12.75
N GLY A 34 -0.40 5.45 13.65
CA GLY A 34 -0.81 6.63 14.41
C GLY A 34 -1.91 7.40 13.69
N ASN A 35 -3.15 7.30 14.19
CA ASN A 35 -4.35 7.92 13.60
C ASN A 35 -4.61 7.59 12.12
N THR A 36 -4.10 6.48 11.59
CA THR A 36 -4.27 6.11 10.17
C THR A 36 -5.39 5.09 9.92
N CYS A 37 -6.24 4.79 10.90
CA CYS A 37 -7.31 3.80 10.74
C CYS A 37 -8.34 4.21 9.66
N PHE A 38 -8.58 5.51 9.47
CA PHE A 38 -9.43 6.02 8.39
C PHE A 38 -8.87 5.67 7.00
N MET A 39 -7.55 5.74 6.85
CA MET A 39 -6.86 5.40 5.61
C MET A 39 -6.88 3.89 5.41
N ASN A 40 -6.63 3.12 6.49
CA ASN A 40 -6.66 1.67 6.44
C ASN A 40 -8.04 1.14 6.03
N SER A 41 -9.13 1.64 6.62
CA SER A 41 -10.49 1.21 6.27
C SER A 41 -10.82 1.53 4.81
N SER A 42 -10.46 2.74 4.34
CA SER A 42 -10.66 3.16 2.96
C SER A 42 -9.88 2.27 1.98
N ILE A 43 -8.59 2.01 2.25
CA ILE A 43 -7.75 1.13 1.42
C ILE A 43 -8.34 -0.28 1.36
N GLN A 44 -8.78 -0.83 2.49
CA GLN A 44 -9.38 -2.18 2.53
C GLN A 44 -10.62 -2.26 1.63
N CYS A 45 -11.54 -1.30 1.71
CA CYS A 45 -12.71 -1.25 0.83
C CYS A 45 -12.33 -1.19 -0.65
N VAL A 46 -11.40 -0.29 -1.01
CA VAL A 46 -10.98 -0.12 -2.41
C VAL A 46 -10.22 -1.36 -2.90
N SER A 47 -9.37 -1.97 -2.07
CA SER A 47 -8.60 -3.18 -2.41
C SER A 47 -9.46 -4.43 -2.62
N ASN A 48 -10.69 -4.44 -2.08
CA ASN A 48 -11.66 -5.52 -2.27
C ASN A 48 -12.63 -5.23 -3.43
N THR A 49 -12.41 -4.14 -4.18
CA THR A 49 -13.16 -3.86 -5.41
C THR A 49 -12.53 -4.63 -6.59
N THR A 50 -12.99 -5.85 -6.85
CA THR A 50 -12.37 -6.81 -7.79
C THR A 50 -11.92 -6.20 -9.13
N PRO A 51 -12.74 -5.44 -9.88
CA PRO A 51 -12.32 -4.90 -11.17
C PRO A 51 -11.11 -3.95 -11.08
N LEU A 52 -11.04 -3.18 -9.99
CA LEU A 52 -9.95 -2.25 -9.74
C LEU A 52 -8.69 -3.01 -9.31
N THR A 53 -8.86 -3.98 -8.43
CA THR A 53 -7.76 -4.85 -7.96
C THR A 53 -7.11 -5.60 -9.11
N ASP A 54 -7.92 -6.21 -9.99
CA ASP A 54 -7.41 -6.90 -11.19
C ASP A 54 -6.67 -5.95 -12.13
N TYR A 55 -7.13 -4.70 -12.27
CA TYR A 55 -6.46 -3.67 -13.04
C TYR A 55 -5.06 -3.32 -12.49
N PHE A 56 -4.92 -3.19 -11.18
CA PHE A 56 -3.62 -2.90 -10.57
C PHE A 56 -2.69 -4.11 -10.55
N ILE A 57 -3.19 -5.30 -10.17
CA ILE A 57 -2.41 -6.54 -10.11
C ILE A 57 -1.88 -6.95 -11.50
N SER A 58 -2.66 -6.71 -12.56
CA SER A 58 -2.19 -6.95 -13.94
C SER A 58 -1.13 -5.95 -14.43
N GLY A 59 -0.82 -4.91 -13.64
CA GLY A 59 0.17 -3.90 -14.01
C GLY A 59 -0.31 -2.90 -15.08
N ARG A 60 -1.58 -2.98 -15.53
CA ARG A 60 -2.14 -2.10 -16.58
C ARG A 60 -1.98 -0.62 -16.27
N HIS A 61 -2.16 -0.25 -15.00
CA HIS A 61 -1.99 1.11 -14.50
C HIS A 61 -0.66 1.76 -14.89
N LEU A 62 0.44 0.99 -14.99
CA LEU A 62 1.76 1.53 -15.31
C LEU A 62 1.86 2.08 -16.74
N TYR A 63 1.08 1.53 -17.67
CA TYR A 63 1.03 1.95 -19.08
C TYR A 63 0.09 3.15 -19.28
N GLU A 64 -0.88 3.33 -18.39
CA GLU A 64 -1.92 4.36 -18.50
C GLU A 64 -1.66 5.60 -17.62
N LEU A 65 -0.49 5.67 -16.96
CA LEU A 65 -0.13 6.80 -16.09
C LEU A 65 -0.03 8.11 -16.88
N ASN A 66 -0.97 9.03 -16.62
CA ASN A 66 -0.85 10.41 -17.08
C ASN A 66 0.08 11.21 -16.14
N ARG A 67 1.37 11.27 -16.49
CA ARG A 67 2.40 11.94 -15.68
C ARG A 67 2.44 13.45 -15.84
N THR A 68 1.83 13.98 -16.89
CA THR A 68 1.87 15.40 -17.26
C THR A 68 0.63 16.17 -16.81
N ASN A 69 -0.39 15.47 -16.28
CA ASN A 69 -1.62 16.10 -15.79
C ASN A 69 -1.32 17.11 -14.66
N PRO A 70 -1.63 18.40 -14.82
CA PRO A 70 -1.31 19.43 -13.81
C PRO A 70 -2.12 19.29 -12.51
N ILE A 71 -3.28 18.62 -12.53
CA ILE A 71 -4.08 18.34 -11.33
C ILE A 71 -3.82 16.93 -10.76
N GLY A 72 -2.89 16.18 -11.38
CA GLY A 72 -2.51 14.84 -10.94
C GLY A 72 -1.24 14.84 -10.09
N MET A 73 -0.90 13.66 -9.56
CA MET A 73 0.28 13.46 -8.72
C MET A 73 1.44 12.81 -9.49
N ARG A 74 1.58 13.14 -10.78
CA ARG A 74 2.61 12.58 -11.70
C ARG A 74 2.64 11.03 -11.74
N GLY A 75 1.52 10.39 -11.41
CA GLY A 75 1.39 8.92 -11.31
C GLY A 75 1.96 8.30 -10.02
N HIS A 76 2.50 9.09 -9.08
CA HIS A 76 3.13 8.59 -7.86
C HIS A 76 2.15 7.82 -6.97
N MET A 77 0.96 8.39 -6.75
CA MET A 77 -0.09 7.76 -5.95
C MET A 77 -0.54 6.42 -6.54
N ALA A 78 -0.78 6.37 -7.86
CA ALA A 78 -1.18 5.14 -8.54
C ALA A 78 -0.11 4.04 -8.43
N LYS A 79 1.17 4.42 -8.55
CA LYS A 79 2.29 3.48 -8.37
C LYS A 79 2.38 2.96 -6.93
N CYS A 80 2.32 3.83 -5.93
CA CYS A 80 2.38 3.43 -4.53
C CYS A 80 1.17 2.57 -4.12
N TYR A 81 0.00 2.84 -4.67
CA TYR A 81 -1.19 2.02 -4.45
C TYR A 81 -1.05 0.64 -5.12
N GLY A 82 -0.55 0.58 -6.35
CA GLY A 82 -0.25 -0.67 -7.04
C GLY A 82 0.75 -1.54 -6.28
N ASP A 83 1.86 -0.96 -5.81
CA ASP A 83 2.86 -1.65 -4.98
C ASP A 83 2.20 -2.24 -3.72
N LEU A 84 1.36 -1.47 -3.03
CA LEU A 84 0.65 -1.93 -1.83
C LEU A 84 -0.32 -3.08 -2.14
N LEU A 85 -1.06 -3.02 -3.27
CA LEU A 85 -1.95 -4.12 -3.66
C LEU A 85 -1.20 -5.41 -3.93
N MET A 86 0.00 -5.34 -4.52
CA MET A 86 0.82 -6.54 -4.70
C MET A 86 1.20 -7.18 -3.37
N GLU A 87 1.44 -6.37 -2.32
CA GLU A 87 1.72 -6.89 -0.98
C GLU A 87 0.46 -7.49 -0.33
N LEU A 88 -0.68 -6.80 -0.38
CA LEU A 88 -1.96 -7.24 0.19
C LEU A 88 -2.50 -8.52 -0.48
N TRP A 89 -2.28 -8.67 -1.78
CA TRP A 89 -2.77 -9.81 -2.57
C TRP A 89 -1.72 -10.89 -2.81
N SER A 90 -0.56 -10.78 -2.14
CA SER A 90 0.51 -11.78 -2.24
C SER A 90 0.14 -13.13 -1.61
N GLY A 91 -0.72 -13.13 -0.58
CA GLY A 91 -1.03 -14.32 0.22
C GLY A 91 0.15 -14.81 1.07
N THR A 92 1.09 -13.91 1.40
CA THR A 92 2.34 -14.28 2.10
C THR A 92 2.57 -13.52 3.41
N GLN A 93 1.67 -12.60 3.77
CA GLN A 93 1.84 -11.72 4.93
C GLN A 93 0.49 -11.53 5.64
N ARG A 94 0.53 -11.57 6.97
CA ARG A 94 -0.65 -11.27 7.80
C ARG A 94 -0.98 -9.79 7.81
N ASN A 95 0.02 -8.93 7.98
CA ASN A 95 -0.13 -7.47 8.02
C ASN A 95 0.96 -6.77 7.19
N VAL A 96 0.64 -5.60 6.65
CA VAL A 96 1.58 -4.71 5.93
C VAL A 96 1.46 -3.28 6.47
N ALA A 97 2.59 -2.56 6.56
CA ALA A 97 2.59 -1.14 6.91
C ALA A 97 2.56 -0.29 5.63
N PRO A 98 1.50 0.52 5.37
CA PRO A 98 1.36 1.30 4.13
C PRO A 98 2.23 2.58 4.12
N LEU A 99 3.53 2.45 4.38
CA LEU A 99 4.44 3.59 4.58
C LEU A 99 4.61 4.45 3.32
N LYS A 100 4.87 3.82 2.16
CA LYS A 100 5.06 4.54 0.88
C LYS A 100 3.81 5.30 0.47
N LEU A 101 2.65 4.69 0.65
CA LEU A 101 1.37 5.31 0.33
C LEU A 101 1.07 6.48 1.29
N ARG A 102 1.36 6.33 2.59
CA ARG A 102 1.22 7.41 3.57
C ARG A 102 2.06 8.64 3.22
N VAL A 103 3.33 8.44 2.85
CA VAL A 103 4.25 9.57 2.53
C VAL A 103 3.94 10.20 1.17
N SER A 104 3.09 9.55 0.37
CA SER A 104 2.62 10.10 -0.91
C SER A 104 1.38 10.98 -0.79
N LEU A 105 0.75 11.03 0.40
CA LEU A 105 -0.36 11.93 0.76
C LEU A 105 0.20 13.16 1.45
#